data_AF-A0A151J2L5-F1
#
_entry.id   AF-A0A151J2L5-F1
#
_cell.length_a   1.000
_cell.length_b   1.000
_cell.length_c   1.000
_cell.angle_alpha   90.00
_cell.angle_beta   90.00
_cell.angle_gamma   90.00
#
_symmetry.space_group_name_H-M   'P 1'
#
loop_
_entity.id
_entity.type
_entity.pdbx_description
1 polymer ?
#
loop_
_entity_poly.entity_id
_entity_poly.type
_entity_poly.pdbx_seq_one_letter_code
_entity_poly.pdbx_strand_id
1 'polypeptide(L)'
;MTVGNTKFIDSSNYMPMRLSDLPKAFGLQDTSGKGIFPHLFNRKEHQAYIGPIPSARYYSPEQMKPEEREHFIKWHDDMTQSGFIFDFQREIVKYCRNDVDILRRACLAFRKIFLERGSVCPFVECT
;
A
#
# COMPACT_ATOMS: atom_id res chain seq x y z
N MET A 1 20.92 1.12 5.61
CA MET A 1 21.24 1.51 7.01
C MET A 1 21.41 0.24 7.83
N THR A 2 22.38 0.19 8.74
CA THR A 2 22.59 -0.99 9.62
C THR A 2 22.58 -0.53 11.08
N VAL A 3 21.83 -1.23 11.93
CA VAL A 3 21.81 -1.01 13.38
C VAL A 3 22.04 -2.35 14.07
N GLY A 4 23.16 -2.48 14.78
CA GLY A 4 23.61 -3.78 15.31
C GLY A 4 23.72 -4.82 14.18
N ASN A 5 23.03 -5.95 14.33
CA ASN A 5 22.98 -7.03 13.35
C ASN A 5 21.77 -6.94 12.40
N THR A 6 21.05 -5.82 12.39
CA THR A 6 19.87 -5.63 11.55
C THR A 6 20.16 -4.65 10.41
N LYS A 7 19.87 -5.08 9.18
CA LYS A 7 20.03 -4.28 7.98
C LYS A 7 18.66 -3.79 7.49
N PHE A 8 18.55 -2.48 7.28
CA PHE A 8 17.40 -1.81 6.70
C PHE A 8 17.72 -1.48 5.25
N ILE A 9 16.92 -2.04 4.36
CA ILE A 9 17.05 -1.96 2.90
C ILE A 9 15.81 -1.24 2.36
N ASP A 10 16.02 -0.29 1.44
CA ASP A 10 14.94 0.38 0.74
C ASP A 10 14.56 -0.41 -0.50
N SER A 11 13.35 -0.97 -0.52
CA SER A 11 12.81 -1.71 -1.65
C SER A 11 12.72 -0.88 -2.93
N SER A 12 12.59 0.44 -2.81
CA SER A 12 12.45 1.36 -3.96
C SER A 12 13.71 1.41 -4.82
N ASN A 13 14.88 1.12 -4.24
CA ASN A 13 16.14 1.01 -4.98
C ASN A 13 16.21 -0.22 -5.90
N TYR A 14 15.36 -1.23 -5.65
CA TYR A 14 15.32 -2.47 -6.43
C TYR A 14 14.08 -2.54 -7.33
N MET A 15 12.97 -1.99 -6.85
CA MET A 15 11.66 -1.99 -7.52
C MET A 15 11.17 -0.54 -7.59
N PRO A 16 11.69 0.28 -8.54
CA PRO A 16 11.38 1.71 -8.62
C PRO A 16 10.00 1.96 -9.25
N MET A 17 8.95 1.46 -8.59
CA MET A 17 7.55 1.61 -9.02
C MET A 17 6.62 1.74 -7.81
N ARG A 18 5.38 2.16 -8.04
CA ARG A 18 4.41 2.34 -6.95
C ARG A 18 4.03 0.98 -6.36
N LEU A 19 3.74 0.96 -5.06
CA LEU A 19 3.29 -0.24 -4.36
C LEU A 19 2.03 -0.87 -5.02
N SER A 20 1.12 -0.04 -5.54
CA SER A 20 -0.08 -0.47 -6.27
C SER A 20 0.22 -1.23 -7.57
N ASP A 21 1.39 -1.00 -8.16
CA ASP A 21 1.77 -1.56 -9.46
C ASP A 21 2.52 -2.89 -9.30
N LEU A 22 3.07 -3.19 -8.11
CA LEU A 22 3.83 -4.41 -7.83
C LEU A 22 3.04 -5.71 -8.06
N PRO A 23 1.77 -5.85 -7.62
CA PRO A 23 1.02 -7.07 -7.87
C PRO A 23 0.96 -7.44 -9.35
N LYS A 24 0.67 -6.45 -10.21
CA LYS A 24 0.63 -6.66 -11.66
C LYS A 24 2.01 -6.99 -12.22
N ALA A 25 3.05 -6.28 -11.79
CA ALA A 25 4.42 -6.48 -12.27
C ALA A 25 4.96 -7.89 -11.95
N PHE A 26 4.58 -8.46 -10.80
CA PHE A 26 5.04 -9.78 -10.35
C PHE A 26 4.00 -10.91 -10.53
N GLY A 27 2.87 -10.64 -11.17
CA GLY A 27 1.80 -11.64 -11.37
C GLY A 27 1.18 -12.16 -10.06
N LEU A 28 1.08 -11.32 -9.03
CA LEU A 28 0.50 -11.66 -7.74
C LEU A 28 -1.04 -11.58 -7.82
N GLN A 29 -1.65 -12.61 -8.41
CA GLN A 29 -3.10 -12.63 -8.68
C GLN A 29 -3.97 -12.71 -7.40
N ASP A 30 -3.40 -13.21 -6.29
CA ASP A 30 -4.13 -13.42 -5.03
C ASP A 30 -4.10 -12.22 -4.06
N THR A 31 -3.51 -11.09 -4.44
CA THR A 31 -3.51 -9.89 -3.58
C THR A 31 -4.69 -9.02 -3.92
N SER A 32 -5.50 -8.69 -2.91
CA SER A 32 -6.37 -7.52 -2.98
C SER A 32 -5.49 -6.33 -3.39
N GLY A 33 -5.89 -5.59 -4.43
CA GLY A 33 -5.18 -4.40 -4.87
C GLY A 33 -4.92 -3.44 -3.70
N LYS A 34 -4.00 -2.48 -3.89
CA LYS A 34 -3.73 -1.48 -2.87
C LYS A 34 -5.03 -0.77 -2.46
N GLY A 35 -5.32 -0.72 -1.16
CA GLY A 35 -6.51 -0.07 -0.63
C GLY A 35 -6.49 1.45 -0.79
N ILE A 36 -7.63 2.08 -0.56
CA ILE A 36 -7.78 3.54 -0.53
C ILE A 36 -7.85 3.99 0.93
N PHE A 37 -7.06 5.00 1.32
CA PHE A 37 -7.01 5.48 2.71
C PHE A 37 -6.95 7.02 2.78
N PRO A 38 -7.64 7.66 3.75
CA PRO A 38 -7.68 9.11 3.88
C PRO A 38 -6.43 9.65 4.58
N HIS A 39 -5.31 9.74 3.86
CA HIS A 39 -4.01 10.14 4.42
C HIS A 39 -4.05 11.47 5.20
N LEU A 40 -4.79 12.47 4.72
CA LEU A 40 -4.88 13.77 5.39
C LEU A 40 -5.75 13.74 6.66
N PHE A 41 -6.54 12.67 6.83
CA PHE A 41 -7.36 12.42 8.01
C PHE A 41 -6.57 11.74 9.13
N ASN A 42 -5.38 11.19 8.85
CA ASN A 42 -4.51 10.57 9.85
C ASN A 42 -3.86 11.63 10.76
N ARG A 43 -4.64 12.08 11.74
CA ARG A 43 -4.26 13.08 12.75
C ARG A 43 -4.54 12.53 14.13
N LYS A 44 -3.85 13.06 15.15
CA LYS A 44 -4.05 12.67 16.55
C LYS A 44 -5.52 12.82 16.99
N GLU A 45 -6.15 13.90 16.54
CA GLU A 45 -7.55 14.25 16.84
C GLU A 45 -8.55 13.21 16.32
N HIS A 46 -8.23 12.49 15.24
CA HIS A 46 -9.13 11.53 14.61
C HIS A 46 -8.83 10.08 14.98
N GLN A 47 -7.87 9.81 15.88
CA GLN A 47 -7.48 8.43 16.19
C GLN A 47 -8.61 7.61 16.80
N ALA A 48 -9.54 8.23 17.53
CA ALA A 48 -10.72 7.57 18.09
C ALA A 48 -11.99 7.71 17.22
N TYR A 49 -11.84 8.16 15.97
CA TYR A 49 -12.98 8.42 15.10
C TYR A 49 -13.68 7.13 14.67
N ILE A 50 -14.98 7.08 14.93
CA ILE A 50 -15.91 6.08 14.42
C ILE A 50 -17.13 6.84 13.89
N GLY A 51 -17.38 6.77 12.59
CA GLY A 51 -18.47 7.54 11.97
C GLY A 51 -18.54 7.33 10.47
N PRO A 52 -19.24 8.20 9.73
CA PRO A 52 -19.30 8.15 8.27
C PRO A 52 -17.91 8.15 7.62
N ILE A 53 -17.80 7.67 6.39
CA ILE A 53 -16.55 7.75 5.63
C ILE A 53 -16.04 9.21 5.55
N PRO A 54 -14.73 9.47 5.77
CA PRO A 54 -14.20 10.83 5.68
C PRO A 54 -14.48 11.46 4.31
N SER A 55 -14.64 12.79 4.27
CA SER A 55 -14.81 13.53 3.01
C SER A 55 -13.69 13.22 2.01
N ALA A 56 -14.05 13.19 0.72
CA ALA A 56 -13.14 12.90 -0.39
C ALA A 56 -11.84 13.75 -0.36
N ARG A 57 -11.91 15.00 0.12
CA ARG A 57 -10.74 15.89 0.26
C ARG A 57 -9.59 15.26 1.07
N TYR A 58 -9.90 14.37 2.01
CA TYR A 58 -8.89 13.75 2.87
C TYR A 58 -8.06 12.65 2.19
N TYR A 59 -8.46 12.24 0.98
CA TYR A 59 -7.79 11.22 0.18
C TYR A 59 -6.84 11.80 -0.88
N SER A 60 -6.74 13.12 -0.98
CA SER A 60 -5.91 13.84 -1.98
C SER A 60 -6.22 13.45 -3.44
N PRO A 61 -7.49 13.52 -3.90
CA PRO A 61 -7.86 13.12 -5.26
C PRO A 61 -7.16 13.93 -6.35
N GLU A 62 -6.67 15.13 -6.03
CA GLU A 62 -5.92 15.99 -6.95
C GLU A 62 -4.54 15.40 -7.33
N GLN A 63 -4.02 14.48 -6.51
CA GLN A 63 -2.74 13.80 -6.74
C GLN A 63 -2.91 12.48 -7.50
N MET A 64 -4.15 12.04 -7.72
CA MET A 64 -4.46 10.81 -8.46
C MET A 64 -4.39 11.05 -9.96
N LYS A 65 -4.00 10.03 -10.72
CA LYS A 65 -4.14 10.04 -12.18
C LYS A 65 -5.64 10.09 -12.55
N PRO A 66 -6.02 10.63 -13.72
CA PRO A 66 -7.44 10.78 -14.10
C PRO A 66 -8.27 9.50 -13.93
N GLU A 67 -7.78 8.36 -14.42
CA GLU A 67 -8.46 7.06 -14.30
C GLU A 67 -8.60 6.59 -12.84
N GLU A 68 -7.55 6.79 -12.04
CA GLU A 68 -7.54 6.44 -10.61
C GLU A 68 -8.50 7.34 -9.81
N ARG A 69 -8.56 8.62 -10.18
CA ARG A 69 -9.49 9.60 -9.60
C ARG A 69 -10.94 9.26 -9.89
N GLU A 70 -11.27 8.87 -11.13
CA GLU A 70 -12.62 8.45 -11.50
C GLU A 70 -13.07 7.22 -10.72
N HIS A 71 -12.20 6.21 -10.62
CA HIS A 71 -12.46 5.02 -9.81
C HIS A 71 -12.65 5.37 -8.33
N PHE A 72 -11.80 6.26 -7.79
CA PHE A 72 -11.90 6.73 -6.42
C PHE A 72 -13.23 7.44 -6.13
N ILE A 73 -13.68 8.35 -7.00
CA ILE A 73 -14.94 9.09 -6.81
C ILE A 73 -16.10 8.10 -6.72
N LYS A 74 -16.19 7.17 -7.68
CA LYS A 74 -17.24 6.14 -7.68
C LYS A 74 -17.21 5.31 -6.39
N TRP A 75 -16.04 4.82 -5.99
CA TRP A 75 -15.90 4.07 -4.75
C TRP A 75 -16.32 4.89 -3.51
N HIS A 76 -15.94 6.17 -3.45
CA HIS A 76 -16.26 7.04 -2.32
C HIS A 76 -17.78 7.32 -2.22
N ASP A 77 -18.42 7.55 -3.36
CA ASP A 77 -19.88 7.72 -3.46
C ASP A 77 -20.60 6.44 -3.01
N ASP A 78 -20.16 5.27 -3.50
CA ASP A 78 -20.73 3.97 -3.11
C ASP A 78 -20.60 3.72 -1.60
N MET A 79 -19.43 4.00 -1.01
CA MET A 79 -19.22 3.88 0.44
C MET A 79 -20.11 4.84 1.24
N THR A 80 -20.25 6.08 0.77
CA THR A 80 -21.10 7.10 1.39
C THR A 80 -22.57 6.67 1.35
N GLN A 81 -23.06 6.22 0.20
CA GLN A 81 -24.46 5.78 0.02
C GLN A 81 -24.77 4.51 0.81
N SER A 82 -23.82 3.59 0.93
CA SER A 82 -23.99 2.37 1.75
C SER A 82 -24.10 2.63 3.25
N GLY A 83 -23.81 3.87 3.71
CA GLY A 83 -23.75 4.19 5.13
C GLY A 83 -22.56 3.52 5.83
N PHE A 84 -21.46 3.28 5.11
CA PHE A 84 -20.27 2.63 5.66
C PHE A 84 -19.75 3.40 6.88
N ILE A 85 -19.57 2.68 7.99
CA ILE A 85 -18.98 3.22 9.21
C ILE A 85 -17.47 3.00 9.19
N PHE A 86 -16.75 4.11 9.06
CA PHE A 86 -15.31 4.17 9.12
C PHE A 86 -14.85 4.22 10.59
N ASP A 87 -14.26 3.10 11.04
CA ASP A 87 -13.50 3.00 12.29
C ASP A 87 -12.02 3.24 11.96
N PHE A 88 -11.47 4.36 12.45
CA PHE A 88 -10.11 4.77 12.11
C PHE A 88 -9.06 3.74 12.51
N GLN A 89 -9.12 3.22 13.74
CA GLN A 89 -8.12 2.26 14.25
C GLN A 89 -8.15 0.95 13.48
N ARG A 90 -9.36 0.50 13.12
CA ARG A 90 -9.52 -0.72 12.33
C ARG A 90 -8.99 -0.54 10.90
N GLU A 91 -9.39 0.54 10.23
CA GLU A 91 -9.07 0.73 8.82
C GLU A 91 -7.59 1.09 8.60
N ILE A 92 -6.93 1.82 9.51
CA ILE A 92 -5.49 2.10 9.38
C ILE A 92 -4.65 0.81 9.52
N VAL A 93 -5.00 -0.06 10.47
CA VAL A 93 -4.29 -1.34 10.65
C VAL A 93 -4.51 -2.25 9.44
N LYS A 94 -5.75 -2.33 8.95
CA LYS A 94 -6.08 -3.10 7.74
C LYS A 94 -5.31 -2.60 6.52
N TYR A 95 -5.27 -1.28 6.31
CA TYR A 95 -4.53 -0.66 5.21
C TYR A 95 -3.03 -0.96 5.29
N CYS A 96 -2.39 -0.69 6.42
CA CYS A 96 -0.96 -0.92 6.58
C CYS A 96 -0.58 -2.40 6.44
N ARG A 97 -1.40 -3.32 6.96
CA ARG A 97 -1.17 -4.76 6.80
C ARG A 97 -1.21 -5.18 5.33
N ASN A 98 -2.16 -4.66 4.56
CA ASN A 98 -2.26 -4.94 3.13
C ASN A 98 -1.04 -4.39 2.37
N ASP A 99 -0.64 -3.15 2.65
CA ASP A 99 0.54 -2.52 2.02
C ASP A 99 1.82 -3.33 2.30
N VAL A 100 2.01 -3.78 3.54
CA VAL A 100 3.16 -4.62 3.91
C VAL A 100 3.08 -6.01 3.28
N ASP A 101 1.89 -6.62 3.17
CA ASP A 101 1.76 -7.93 2.53
C ASP A 101 2.06 -7.88 1.03
N ILE A 102 1.57 -6.83 0.34
CA ILE A 102 1.91 -6.58 -1.08
C ILE A 102 3.42 -6.46 -1.24
N LEU A 103 4.06 -5.60 -0.43
CA LEU A 103 5.50 -5.40 -0.53
C LEU A 103 6.28 -6.69 -0.23
N ARG A 104 5.89 -7.42 0.82
CA ARG A 104 6.51 -8.69 1.20
C ARG A 104 6.45 -9.70 0.06
N ARG A 105 5.29 -9.89 -0.56
CA ARG A 105 5.11 -10.84 -1.67
C ARG A 105 5.93 -10.42 -2.89
N ALA A 106 5.95 -9.12 -3.22
CA ALA A 106 6.78 -8.61 -4.30
C ALA A 106 8.27 -8.85 -4.04
N CYS A 107 8.77 -8.57 -2.82
CA CYS A 107 10.14 -8.86 -2.44
C CYS A 107 10.48 -10.35 -2.53
N LEU A 108 9.56 -11.25 -2.15
CA LEU A 108 9.75 -12.70 -2.28
C LEU A 108 9.80 -13.14 -3.75
N ALA A 109 8.93 -12.61 -4.60
CA ALA A 109 8.93 -12.89 -6.04
C ALA A 109 10.22 -12.37 -6.70
N PHE A 110 10.63 -11.14 -6.38
CA PHE A 110 11.88 -10.55 -6.85
C PHE A 110 13.09 -11.38 -6.44
N ARG A 111 13.18 -11.76 -5.15
CA ARG A 111 14.24 -12.63 -4.64
C ARG A 111 14.28 -13.97 -5.37
N LYS A 112 13.13 -14.59 -5.60
CA LYS A 112 13.01 -15.87 -6.31
C LYS A 112 13.62 -15.77 -7.72
N ILE A 113 13.27 -14.72 -8.48
CA ILE A 113 13.81 -14.49 -9.83
C ILE A 113 15.34 -14.41 -9.84
N PHE A 114 15.95 -13.68 -8.91
CA PHE A 114 17.40 -13.51 -8.84
C PHE A 114 18.13 -14.80 -8.43
N LEU A 115 17.57 -15.55 -7.47
CA LEU A 115 18.12 -16.83 -7.08
C LEU A 115 18.06 -17.85 -8.23
N GLU A 116 16.93 -17.92 -8.94
CA GLU A 116 16.77 -18.86 -10.06
C GLU A 116 17.67 -18.54 -11.26
N ARG A 117 17.90 -17.25 -11.54
CA ARG A 117 18.67 -16.82 -12.72
C ARG A 117 20.17 -16.67 -12.48
N GLY A 118 20.56 -16.37 -11.25
CA GLY A 118 21.95 -15.99 -10.95
C GLY A 118 22.52 -16.61 -9.67
N SER A 119 21.75 -17.41 -8.92
CA SER A 119 22.16 -17.92 -7.59
C SER A 119 22.59 -16.81 -6.61
N VAL A 120 22.11 -15.58 -6.83
CA VAL A 120 22.43 -14.40 -6.03
C VAL A 120 21.21 -13.97 -5.24
N CYS A 121 21.39 -13.69 -3.95
CA CYS A 121 20.34 -13.08 -3.13
C CYS A 121 20.45 -11.55 -3.22
N PRO A 122 19.50 -10.84 -3.86
CA PRO A 122 19.64 -9.41 -4.12
C PRO A 122 19.66 -8.56 -2.84
N PHE A 123 19.06 -9.06 -1.75
CA PHE A 123 19.01 -8.35 -0.47
C PHE A 123 20.25 -8.57 0.41
N VAL A 124 21.13 -9.50 0.03
CA VAL A 124 22.40 -9.74 0.74
C VAL A 124 23.54 -9.09 -0.03
N GLU A 125 23.60 -9.30 -1.34
CA GLU A 125 24.77 -9.01 -2.17
C GLU A 125 24.77 -7.59 -2.79
N CYS A 126 23.60 -7.02 -3.07
CA CYS A 126 23.50 -5.70 -3.71
C CYS A 126 23.26 -4.63 -2.66
N THR A 127 24.27 -4.20 -1.90
CA THR A 127 24.12 -3.16 -0.86
C THR A 127 25.31 -2.25 -0.75
#